data_AF-A0A9E3BCE5-F1
#
_entry.id   AF-A0A9E3BCE5-F1
#
_cell.length_a   1.000
_cell.length_b   1.000
_cell.length_c   1.000
_cell.angle_alpha   90.00
_cell.angle_beta   90.00
_cell.angle_gamma   90.00
#
_symmetry.space_group_name_H-M   'P 1'
#
loop_
_entity.id
_entity.type
_entity.pdbx_description
1 polymer ?
#
loop_
_entity_poly.entity_id
_entity_poly.type
_entity_poly.pdbx_seq_one_letter_code
_entity_poly.pdbx_strand_id
1 'polypeptide(L)'
;MNDRVREILSWYSSENPGVRTNIARLLNHGRLGGTGKLVILPVDQGFEHGPARSFAPNPAAYDPRYHFQLALEAGCNAYAAPLGSLEAA
;
A
#
# COMPACT_ATOMS: atom_id res chain seq x y z
N MET A 1 7.48 -14.88 -12.27
CA MET A 1 6.36 -13.95 -12.49
C MET A 1 5.27 -14.70 -13.22
N ASN A 2 4.06 -14.79 -12.65
CA ASN A 2 2.93 -15.54 -13.23
C ASN A 2 2.45 -14.88 -14.54
N ASP A 3 1.85 -15.67 -15.43
CA ASP A 3 1.30 -15.25 -16.72
C ASP A 3 0.35 -14.06 -16.58
N ARG A 4 -0.50 -14.07 -15.54
CA ARG A 4 -1.43 -12.97 -15.29
C ARG A 4 -0.74 -11.64 -15.00
N VAL A 5 0.36 -11.65 -14.23
CA VAL A 5 1.11 -10.42 -13.94
C VAL A 5 1.87 -9.93 -15.18
N ARG A 6 2.41 -10.85 -15.99
CA ARG A 6 3.03 -10.49 -17.28
C ARG A 6 2.03 -9.85 -18.24
N GLU A 7 0.83 -10.40 -18.31
CA GLU A 7 -0.27 -9.83 -19.10
C GLU A 7 -0.60 -8.41 -18.62
N ILE A 8 -0.81 -8.19 -17.32
CA ILE A 8 -1.07 -6.84 -16.77
C ILE A 8 0.06 -5.87 -17.12
N LEU A 9 1.32 -6.28 -16.94
CA LEU A 9 2.48 -5.43 -17.26
C LEU A 9 2.63 -5.12 -18.74
N SER A 10 1.98 -5.88 -19.62
CA SER A 10 1.94 -5.58 -21.06
C SER A 10 1.06 -4.37 -21.39
N TRP A 11 0.06 -4.07 -20.56
CA TRP A 11 -0.82 -2.91 -20.72
C TRP A 11 -0.14 -1.58 -20.40
N TYR A 12 1.03 -1.63 -19.75
CA TYR A 12 1.85 -0.47 -19.38
C TYR A 12 3.13 -0.39 -20.24
N SER A 13 3.10 -0.86 -21.50
CA SER A 13 4.28 -0.89 -22.37
C SER A 13 4.83 0.49 -22.72
N SER A 14 4.01 1.54 -22.64
CA SER A 14 4.40 2.94 -22.85
C SER A 14 5.08 3.57 -21.64
N GLU A 15 5.01 2.95 -20.46
CA GLU A 15 5.62 3.45 -19.24
C GLU A 15 7.13 3.18 -19.21
N ASN A 16 7.86 4.03 -18.48
CA ASN A 16 9.29 3.84 -18.31
C ASN A 16 9.60 2.56 -17.48
N PRO A 17 10.82 2.00 -17.59
CA PRO A 17 11.20 0.78 -16.87
C PRO A 17 11.03 0.86 -15.35
N GLY A 18 11.23 2.04 -14.74
CA GLY A 18 11.08 2.24 -13.30
C GLY A 18 9.63 2.09 -12.83
N VAL A 19 8.69 2.71 -13.53
CA VAL A 19 7.26 2.59 -13.27
C VAL A 19 6.81 1.14 -13.40
N ARG A 20 7.17 0.47 -14.51
CA ARG A 20 6.83 -0.95 -14.73
C ARG A 20 7.42 -1.86 -13.65
N THR A 21 8.63 -1.57 -13.18
CA THR A 21 9.27 -2.30 -12.07
C THR A 21 8.52 -2.13 -10.76
N ASN A 22 8.05 -0.91 -10.45
CA ASN A 22 7.27 -0.66 -9.23
C ASN A 22 5.88 -1.31 -9.29
N ILE A 23 5.21 -1.27 -10.44
CA ILE A 23 3.95 -2.00 -10.65
C ILE A 23 4.17 -3.51 -10.46
N ALA A 24 5.25 -4.06 -11.04
CA ALA A 24 5.60 -5.45 -10.87
C ALA A 24 5.88 -5.80 -9.40
N ARG A 25 6.58 -4.93 -8.66
CA ARG A 25 6.83 -5.11 -7.22
C ARG A 25 5.52 -5.17 -6.43
N LEU A 26 4.58 -4.24 -6.66
CA LEU A 26 3.28 -4.22 -5.99
C LEU A 26 2.45 -5.49 -6.29
N LEU A 27 2.35 -5.88 -7.56
CA LEU A 27 1.57 -7.05 -7.98
C LEU A 27 2.14 -8.39 -7.50
N ASN A 28 3.41 -8.44 -7.09
CA ASN A 28 4.06 -9.63 -6.57
C ASN A 28 4.31 -9.59 -5.06
N HIS A 29 3.91 -8.53 -4.35
CA HIS A 29 4.04 -8.42 -2.90
C HIS A 29 2.74 -8.81 -2.17
N GLY A 30 2.85 -9.10 -0.88
CA GLY A 30 1.71 -9.39 -0.01
C GLY A 30 1.01 -10.72 -0.30
N ARG A 31 -0.11 -10.96 0.39
CA ARG A 31 -0.91 -12.19 0.32
C ARG A 31 -1.51 -12.45 -1.07
N LEU A 32 -1.75 -11.39 -1.85
CA LEU A 32 -2.27 -11.50 -3.22
C LEU A 32 -1.18 -11.50 -4.30
N GLY A 33 0.10 -11.59 -3.91
CA GLY A 33 1.23 -11.60 -4.83
C GLY A 33 1.07 -12.65 -5.94
N GLY A 34 1.28 -12.25 -7.19
CA GLY A 34 1.22 -13.14 -8.35
C GLY A 34 -0.18 -13.47 -8.86
N THR A 35 -1.24 -13.04 -8.17
CA THR A 35 -2.65 -13.26 -8.59
C THR A 35 -3.14 -12.25 -9.63
N GLY A 36 -2.43 -11.12 -9.78
CA GLY A 36 -2.88 -9.98 -10.57
C GLY A 36 -3.92 -9.10 -9.86
N LYS A 37 -4.17 -9.31 -8.56
CA LYS A 37 -5.02 -8.47 -7.71
C LYS A 37 -4.16 -7.69 -6.71
N LEU A 38 -4.70 -6.57 -6.22
CA LEU A 38 -4.09 -5.73 -5.21
C LEU A 38 -5.03 -5.56 -4.01
N VAL A 39 -4.46 -5.56 -2.82
CA VAL A 39 -5.08 -5.00 -1.62
C VAL A 39 -4.12 -3.95 -1.07
N ILE A 40 -4.61 -2.72 -0.96
CA ILE A 40 -3.85 -1.57 -0.47
C ILE A 40 -4.54 -1.09 0.80
N LEU A 41 -3.76 -0.75 1.83
CA LEU A 41 -4.27 -0.07 3.02
C LEU A 41 -4.11 1.45 2.82
N PRO A 42 -5.17 2.20 2.49
CA PRO A 42 -5.12 3.66 2.45
C PRO A 42 -5.40 4.24 3.84
N VAL A 43 -4.54 5.12 4.35
CA VAL A 43 -4.76 5.86 5.60
C VAL A 43 -4.34 7.32 5.44
N ASP A 44 -5.30 8.14 5.07
CA ASP A 44 -5.22 9.60 4.98
C ASP A 44 -6.24 10.31 5.90
N GLN A 45 -7.15 9.55 6.53
CA GLN A 45 -8.24 10.10 7.35
C GLN A 45 -7.79 10.99 8.52
N GLY A 46 -6.58 10.77 9.05
CA GLY A 46 -6.01 11.62 10.10
C GLY A 46 -5.70 13.03 9.60
N PHE A 47 -5.30 13.14 8.35
CA PHE A 47 -5.03 14.39 7.67
C PHE A 47 -6.33 15.07 7.21
N GLU A 48 -7.27 14.31 6.62
CA GLU A 48 -8.50 14.89 6.06
C GLU A 48 -9.58 15.25 7.10
N HIS A 49 -9.66 14.48 8.19
CA HIS A 49 -10.77 14.59 9.15
C HIS A 49 -10.31 14.89 10.59
N GLY A 50 -9.00 15.05 10.77
CA GLY A 50 -8.38 15.31 12.05
C GLY A 50 -8.05 14.02 12.81
N PRO A 51 -6.85 13.94 13.44
CA PRO A 51 -6.35 12.71 14.03
C PRO A 51 -7.21 12.23 15.20
N ALA A 52 -7.74 13.14 16.01
CA ALA A 52 -8.58 12.79 17.16
C ALA A 52 -9.90 12.13 16.73
N ARG A 53 -10.56 12.67 15.71
CA ARG A 53 -11.80 12.09 15.19
C ARG A 53 -11.55 10.70 14.59
N SER A 54 -10.41 10.55 13.92
CA SER A 54 -10.05 9.35 13.17
C SER A 54 -9.51 8.21 14.05
N PHE A 55 -8.72 8.53 15.07
CA PHE A 55 -7.92 7.56 15.80
C PHE A 55 -8.23 7.47 17.30
N ALA A 56 -8.99 8.40 17.90
CA ALA A 56 -9.36 8.29 19.32
C ALA A 56 -10.06 6.96 19.69
N PRO A 57 -10.92 6.35 18.86
CA PRO A 57 -11.51 5.04 19.16
C PRO A 57 -10.50 3.88 19.16
N ASN A 58 -9.33 4.08 18.56
CA ASN A 58 -8.25 3.08 18.51
C ASN A 58 -6.91 3.72 18.93
N PRO A 59 -6.65 3.84 20.24
CA PRO A 59 -5.48 4.53 20.76
C PRO A 59 -4.12 4.02 20.22
N ALA A 60 -4.04 2.75 19.81
CA ALA A 60 -2.82 2.21 19.20
C ALA A 60 -2.48 2.89 17.86
N ALA A 61 -3.46 3.41 17.13
CA ALA A 61 -3.26 4.09 15.85
C ALA A 61 -2.56 5.46 15.95
N TYR A 62 -2.33 5.98 17.17
CA TYR A 62 -1.46 7.14 17.36
C TYR A 62 0.03 6.80 17.27
N ASP A 63 0.42 5.53 17.39
CA ASP A 63 1.80 5.12 17.10
C ASP A 63 2.04 5.23 15.59
N PRO A 64 3.05 6.00 15.13
CA PRO A 64 3.35 6.15 13.70
C PRO A 64 3.62 4.80 12.99
N ARG A 65 4.03 3.75 13.72
CA ARG A 65 4.29 2.42 13.17
C ARG A 65 3.06 1.54 13.04
N TYR A 66 1.97 1.89 13.72
CA TYR A 66 0.76 1.06 13.80
C TYR A 66 0.23 0.68 12.43
N HIS A 67 0.07 1.65 11.52
CA HIS A 67 -0.50 1.40 10.20
C HIS A 67 0.44 0.60 9.29
N PHE A 68 1.75 0.76 9.44
CA PHE A 68 2.74 -0.07 8.75
C PHE A 68 2.64 -1.53 9.20
N GLN A 69 2.62 -1.76 10.51
CA GLN A 69 2.49 -3.10 11.09
C GLN A 69 1.19 -3.75 10.66
N LEU A 70 0.07 -3.01 10.73
CA LEU A 70 -1.23 -3.49 10.29
C LEU A 70 -1.21 -3.91 8.82
N ALA A 71 -0.61 -3.11 7.92
CA ALA A 71 -0.50 -3.46 6.51
C ALA A 71 0.34 -4.72 6.28
N LEU A 72 1.46 -4.87 7.00
CA LEU A 72 2.34 -6.03 6.91
C LEU A 72 1.65 -7.30 7.43
N GLU A 73 1.02 -7.24 8.60
CA GLU A 73 0.31 -8.37 9.22
C GLU A 73 -0.91 -8.80 8.40
N ALA A 74 -1.65 -7.84 7.83
CA ALA A 74 -2.75 -8.13 6.91
C ALA A 74 -2.25 -8.72 5.58
N GLY A 75 -0.95 -8.64 5.29
CA GLY A 75 -0.34 -9.07 4.04
C GLY A 75 -0.77 -8.20 2.86
N CYS A 76 -0.90 -6.89 3.06
CA CYS A 76 -1.25 -5.97 1.98
C CYS A 76 -0.16 -5.91 0.90
N ASN A 77 -0.54 -5.60 -0.34
CA ASN A 77 0.40 -5.33 -1.41
C ASN A 77 1.14 -4.00 -1.18
N ALA A 78 0.46 -3.04 -0.57
CA ALA A 78 1.00 -1.72 -0.24
C ALA A 78 0.22 -1.02 0.87
N TYR A 79 0.87 -0.01 1.44
CA TYR A 79 0.30 1.00 2.33
C TYR A 79 0.41 2.36 1.64
N ALA A 80 -0.67 3.14 1.64
CA ALA A 80 -0.73 4.48 1.05
C ALA A 80 -1.16 5.49 2.12
N ALA A 81 -0.41 6.58 2.26
CA ALA A 81 -0.66 7.60 3.28
C ALA A 81 -0.03 8.93 2.89
N PRO A 82 -0.41 10.05 3.55
CA PRO A 82 0.25 11.33 3.39
C PRO A 82 1.75 11.23 3.70
N LEU A 83 2.57 12.01 2.97
CA LEU A 83 4.04 11.95 3.08
C LEU A 83 4.54 12.07 4.52
N GLY A 84 4.01 13.01 5.30
CA GLY A 84 4.42 13.17 6.70
C GLY A 84 4.12 11.96 7.59
N SER A 85 3.09 11.17 7.28
CA SER A 85 2.83 9.90 7.98
C SER A 85 3.78 8.78 7.52
N LEU A 86 4.22 8.81 6.25
CA LEU A 86 5.18 7.87 5.70
C LEU A 86 6.62 8.12 6.21
N GLU A 87 6.97 9.39 6.45
CA GLU A 87 8.28 9.80 6.97
C GLU A 87 8.42 9.67 8.50
N ALA A 88 7.31 9.47 9.21
CA ALA A 88 7.30 9.39 10.68
C ALA A 88 7.77 8.02 11.25
N ALA A 89 8.02 7.03 10.40
CA ALA A 89 8.36 5.65 10.79
C ALA A 89 9.86 5.36 10.79
#